data_AF-A0A401LB03-F1
#
_entry.id   AF-A0A401LB03-F1
#
_cell.length_a   1.000
_cell.length_b   1.000
_cell.length_c   1.000
_cell.angle_alpha   90.00
_cell.angle_beta   90.00
_cell.angle_gamma   90.00
#
_symmetry.space_group_name_H-M   'P 1'
#
loop_
_entity.id
_entity.type
_entity.pdbx_description
1 polymer ?
#
loop_
_entity_poly.entity_id
_entity_poly.type
_entity_poly.pdbx_seq_one_letter_code
_entity_poly.pdbx_strand_id
1 'polypeptide(L)'
;MARPKKETEKYRNHRITIRFTDLEYSIIETAARQTNMSLAAYVRTQVLKGQVHTKIEIVTDVPEIKKLLAEFGKIGSNLNQIAKYFNQGGILSQEMRGEINKRLRDLYEMKYKVMEMAGDFHGNTETHRK
;
A
#
# COMPACT_ATOMS: atom_id res chain seq x y z
N MET A 1 -2.68 64.18 -3.74
CA MET A 1 -3.52 63.03 -4.15
C MET A 1 -3.28 61.88 -3.17
N ALA A 2 -4.33 61.30 -2.60
CA ALA A 2 -4.20 60.17 -1.66
C ALA A 2 -3.85 58.88 -2.42
N ARG A 3 -2.88 58.12 -1.90
CA ARG A 3 -2.43 56.85 -2.49
C ARG A 3 -3.60 55.85 -2.51
N PRO A 4 -3.95 55.25 -3.66
CA PRO A 4 -5.02 54.26 -3.72
C PRO A 4 -4.68 53.07 -2.82
N LYS A 5 -5.61 52.71 -1.91
CA LYS A 5 -5.47 51.53 -1.06
C LYS A 5 -5.57 50.28 -1.96
N LYS A 6 -4.50 49.48 -1.98
CA LYS A 6 -4.44 48.21 -2.71
C LYS A 6 -5.39 47.21 -2.04
N GLU A 7 -6.14 46.44 -2.85
CA GLU A 7 -7.09 45.43 -2.39
C GLU A 7 -6.49 44.50 -1.32
N THR A 8 -7.21 44.36 -0.20
CA THR A 8 -6.79 43.61 1.00
C THR A 8 -6.59 42.11 0.75
N GLU A 9 -7.22 41.55 -0.27
CA GLU A 9 -7.19 40.11 -0.58
C GLU A 9 -5.87 39.61 -1.18
N LYS A 10 -5.02 40.50 -1.72
CA LYS A 10 -3.69 40.10 -2.24
C LYS A 10 -2.62 39.91 -1.16
N TYR A 11 -2.91 40.26 0.09
CA TYR A 11 -1.93 40.20 1.16
C TYR A 11 -1.89 38.81 1.79
N ARG A 12 -0.75 38.13 1.63
CA ARG A 12 -0.47 36.84 2.27
C ARG A 12 -0.02 37.07 3.72
N ASN A 13 -0.98 37.27 4.61
CA ASN A 13 -0.74 37.66 6.01
C ASN A 13 -0.47 36.48 6.96
N HIS A 14 -0.83 35.26 6.56
CA HIS A 14 -0.60 34.06 7.37
C HIS A 14 0.76 33.45 7.06
N ARG A 15 1.58 33.26 8.10
CA ARG A 15 2.91 32.65 8.01
C ARG A 15 2.92 31.31 8.73
N ILE A 16 3.40 30.28 8.03
CA ILE A 16 3.69 28.97 8.59
C ILE A 16 5.22 28.82 8.61
N THR A 17 5.78 28.38 9.73
CA THR A 17 7.22 28.09 9.87
C THR A 17 7.42 26.58 9.91
N ILE A 18 8.25 26.07 9.02
CA ILE A 18 8.61 24.65 8.92
C ILE A 18 10.13 24.56 9.04
N ARG A 19 10.61 23.54 9.75
CA ARG A 19 12.05 23.23 9.85
C ARG A 19 12.35 22.03 8.97
N PHE A 20 13.47 22.09 8.28
CA PHE A 20 13.97 21.03 7.42
C PHE A 20 15.37 20.65 7.90
N THR A 21 15.75 19.39 7.70
CA THR A 21 17.15 18.97 7.72
C THR A 21 17.89 19.54 6.50
N ASP A 22 19.22 19.56 6.54
CA ASP A 22 20.03 20.07 5.42
C ASP A 22 19.74 19.31 4.11
N LEU A 23 19.53 18.00 4.20
CA LEU A 23 19.21 17.15 3.05
C LEU A 23 17.82 17.48 2.47
N GLU A 24 16.79 17.54 3.31
CA GLU A 24 15.44 17.91 2.87
C GLU A 24 15.41 19.30 2.23
N TYR A 25 16.13 20.26 2.81
CA TYR A 25 16.24 21.61 2.26
C TYR A 25 16.90 21.61 0.88
N SER A 26 18.00 20.87 0.70
CA SER A 26 18.69 20.76 -0.59
C SER A 26 17.83 20.14 -1.70
N ILE A 27 16.97 19.17 -1.36
CA ILE A 27 16.03 18.55 -2.29
C ILE A 27 15.01 19.58 -2.76
N ILE A 28 14.40 20.32 -1.83
CA ILE A 28 13.41 21.35 -2.13
C ILE A 28 14.03 22.47 -2.96
N GLU A 29 15.25 22.90 -2.62
CA GLU A 29 15.97 23.92 -3.37
C GLU A 29 16.25 23.47 -4.82
N THR A 30 16.72 22.24 -4.99
CA THR A 30 16.99 21.67 -6.32
C THR A 30 15.70 21.60 -7.15
N ALA A 31 14.60 21.13 -6.56
CA ALA A 31 13.32 21.03 -7.26
C ALA A 31 12.72 22.41 -7.60
N ALA A 32 12.90 23.41 -6.75
CA ALA A 32 12.51 24.79 -7.03
C ALA A 32 13.31 25.37 -8.22
N ARG A 33 14.62 25.12 -8.28
CA ARG A 33 15.48 25.54 -9.40
C ARG A 33 15.06 24.86 -10.70
N GLN A 34 14.80 23.55 -10.69
CA GLN A 34 14.36 22.79 -11.87
C GLN A 34 13.03 23.29 -12.44
N THR A 35 12.16 23.84 -11.60
CA THR A 35 10.86 24.37 -12.00
C THR A 35 10.90 25.88 -12.29
N ASN A 36 12.07 26.52 -12.26
CA ASN A 36 12.25 27.97 -12.36
C ASN A 36 11.35 28.78 -11.40
N MET A 37 11.10 28.23 -10.22
CA MET A 37 10.30 28.89 -9.18
C MET A 37 11.20 29.37 -8.04
N SER A 38 10.82 30.47 -7.39
CA SER A 38 11.40 30.79 -6.09
C SER A 38 11.03 29.72 -5.08
N LEU A 39 11.89 29.46 -4.10
CA LEU A 39 11.66 28.44 -3.06
C LEU A 39 10.28 28.59 -2.40
N ALA A 40 9.92 29.83 -2.06
CA ALA A 40 8.61 30.14 -1.48
C ALA A 40 7.44 29.90 -2.43
N ALA A 41 7.62 30.12 -3.75
CA ALA A 41 6.59 29.82 -4.74
C ALA A 41 6.44 28.31 -4.97
N TYR A 42 7.55 27.59 -5.04
CA TYR A 42 7.59 26.14 -5.18
C TYR A 42 6.90 25.45 -3.99
N VAL A 43 7.34 25.73 -2.76
CA VAL A 43 6.76 25.15 -1.54
C VAL A 43 5.26 25.44 -1.45
N ARG A 44 4.83 26.66 -1.78
CA ARG A 44 3.41 27.00 -1.78
C ARG A 44 2.61 26.23 -2.83
N THR A 45 3.19 26.03 -4.01
CA THR A 45 2.54 25.25 -5.08
C THR A 45 2.39 23.80 -4.66
N GLN A 46 3.42 23.23 -4.02
CA GLN A 46 3.37 21.88 -3.47
C GLN A 46 2.35 21.76 -2.32
N VAL A 47 2.26 22.74 -1.41
CA VAL A 47 1.27 22.71 -0.31
C VAL A 47 -0.17 22.87 -0.82
N LEU A 48 -0.40 23.68 -1.86
CA LEU A 48 -1.75 23.93 -2.37
C LEU A 48 -2.24 22.89 -3.38
N LYS A 49 -1.34 22.32 -4.18
CA LYS A 49 -1.67 21.41 -5.29
C LYS A 49 -1.15 20.00 -5.08
N GLY A 50 -0.21 19.80 -4.16
CA GLY A 50 0.31 18.48 -3.84
C GLY A 50 -0.79 17.62 -3.24
N GLN A 51 -0.93 16.41 -3.76
CA GLN A 51 -1.80 15.43 -3.15
C GLN A 51 -1.11 14.92 -1.88
N VAL A 52 -1.67 15.28 -0.72
CA VAL A 52 -1.31 14.60 0.53
C VAL A 52 -1.89 13.20 0.41
N HIS A 53 -1.02 12.22 0.14
CA HIS A 53 -1.39 10.83 0.31
C HIS A 53 -1.56 10.64 1.81
N THR A 54 -2.80 10.73 2.28
CA THR A 54 -3.14 10.24 3.60
C THR A 54 -2.74 8.78 3.60
N LYS A 55 -1.62 8.46 4.26
CA LYS A 55 -1.44 7.12 4.80
C LYS A 55 -2.56 6.93 5.80
N ILE A 56 -3.71 6.52 5.31
CA ILE A 56 -4.67 5.79 6.12
C ILE A 56 -3.91 4.50 6.39
N GLU A 57 -3.13 4.49 7.47
CA GLU A 57 -2.87 3.23 8.13
C GLU A 57 -4.27 2.71 8.46
N ILE A 58 -4.71 1.75 7.67
CA ILE A 58 -5.90 0.96 7.98
C ILE A 58 -5.50 0.19 9.23
N VAL A 59 -5.50 0.86 10.38
CA VAL A 59 -5.62 0.25 11.71
C VAL A 59 -7.09 -0.09 11.88
N THR A 60 -7.62 -0.80 10.90
CA THR A 60 -8.91 -1.43 11.01
C THR A 60 -8.55 -2.89 11.19
N ASP A 61 -8.93 -3.44 12.33
CA ASP A 61 -9.15 -4.87 12.47
C ASP A 61 -10.17 -5.27 11.40
N VAL A 62 -9.71 -5.45 10.15
CA VAL A 62 -10.54 -5.87 9.03
C VAL A 62 -10.92 -7.31 9.35
N PRO A 63 -12.17 -7.58 9.78
CA PRO A 63 -12.55 -8.93 10.19
C PRO A 63 -12.39 -9.91 9.03
N GLU A 64 -12.50 -9.44 7.78
CA GLU A 64 -12.22 -10.23 6.59
C GLU A 64 -10.73 -10.66 6.51
N ILE A 65 -9.77 -9.79 6.83
CA ILE A 65 -8.33 -10.13 6.81
C ILE A 65 -8.02 -11.13 7.93
N LYS A 66 -8.56 -10.93 9.14
CA LYS A 66 -8.38 -11.90 10.24
C LYS A 66 -8.99 -13.26 9.89
N LYS A 67 -10.15 -13.28 9.24
CA LYS A 67 -10.79 -14.51 8.76
C LYS A 67 -9.93 -15.21 7.70
N LEU A 68 -9.37 -14.44 6.77
CA LEU A 68 -8.46 -14.96 5.75
C LEU A 68 -7.18 -15.54 6.35
N LEU A 69 -6.53 -14.85 7.31
CA LEU A 69 -5.37 -15.38 8.04
C LEU A 69 -5.72 -16.67 8.81
N ALA A 70 -6.90 -16.73 9.43
CA ALA A 70 -7.36 -17.93 10.13
C ALA A 70 -7.58 -19.11 9.16
N GLU A 71 -8.11 -18.86 7.97
CA GLU A 71 -8.24 -19.87 6.91
C GLU A 71 -6.87 -20.34 6.40
N PHE A 72 -5.91 -19.43 6.19
CA PHE A 72 -4.53 -19.79 5.85
C PHE A 72 -3.83 -20.61 6.95
N GLY A 73 -4.06 -20.28 8.23
CA GLY A 73 -3.54 -21.06 9.36
C GLY A 73 -4.05 -22.50 9.38
N LYS A 74 -5.32 -22.72 9.03
CA LYS A 74 -5.90 -24.07 8.88
C LYS A 74 -5.25 -24.85 7.74
N ILE A 75 -4.95 -24.19 6.62
CA ILE A 75 -4.24 -24.81 5.49
C ILE A 75 -2.83 -25.22 5.89
N GLY A 76 -2.08 -24.32 6.54
CA GLY A 76 -0.72 -24.62 7.03
C GLY A 76 -0.71 -25.81 7.99
N SER A 77 -1.68 -25.88 8.89
CA SER A 77 -1.85 -27.04 9.79
C SER A 77 -2.12 -28.34 9.03
N ASN A 78 -3.00 -28.32 8.03
CA ASN A 78 -3.30 -29.51 7.22
C ASN A 78 -2.07 -29.98 6.42
N LEU A 79 -1.32 -29.05 5.83
CA LEU A 79 -0.07 -29.37 5.14
C LEU A 79 0.98 -29.95 6.09
N ASN A 80 1.08 -29.42 7.31
CA ASN A 80 1.99 -29.94 8.33
C ASN A 80 1.59 -31.36 8.78
N GLN A 81 0.30 -31.67 8.84
CA GLN A 81 -0.18 -33.02 9.14
C GLN A 81 0.15 -34.01 8.02
N ILE A 82 -0.03 -33.61 6.76
CA ILE A 82 0.37 -34.42 5.59
C ILE A 82 1.89 -34.66 5.61
N ALA A 83 2.69 -33.61 5.84
CA ALA A 83 4.14 -33.74 5.93
C ALA A 83 4.58 -34.66 7.08
N LYS A 84 3.98 -34.49 8.27
CA LYS A 84 4.27 -35.33 9.44
C LYS A 84 3.93 -36.79 9.20
N TYR A 85 2.81 -37.08 8.54
CA TYR A 85 2.40 -38.45 8.20
C TYR A 85 3.39 -39.13 7.25
N PHE A 86 3.85 -38.44 6.21
CA PHE A 86 4.86 -38.99 5.29
C PHE A 86 6.23 -39.13 5.93
N ASN A 87 6.63 -38.18 6.79
CA ASN A 87 7.88 -38.27 7.55
C ASN A 87 7.89 -39.46 8.53
N GLN A 88 6.72 -40.00 8.89
CA GLN A 88 6.57 -41.17 9.77
C GLN A 88 6.48 -42.50 9.00
N GLY A 89 6.74 -42.51 7.68
CA GLY A 89 6.68 -43.72 6.86
C GLY A 89 5.28 -44.08 6.36
N GLY A 90 4.37 -43.10 6.34
CA GLY A 90 3.00 -43.29 5.84
C GLY A 90 2.94 -43.74 4.38
N ILE A 91 2.16 -44.79 4.12
CA ILE A 91 1.95 -45.35 2.77
C ILE A 91 0.79 -44.61 2.11
N LEU A 92 0.93 -44.29 0.83
CA LEU A 92 -0.06 -43.52 0.06
C LEU A 92 -1.21 -44.44 -0.38
N SER A 93 -2.20 -44.63 0.51
CA SER A 93 -3.40 -45.40 0.20
C SER A 93 -4.31 -44.66 -0.79
N GLN A 94 -5.19 -45.38 -1.48
CA GLN A 94 -6.16 -44.77 -2.40
C GLN A 94 -7.15 -43.83 -1.69
N GLU A 95 -7.52 -44.12 -0.44
CA GLU A 95 -8.35 -43.23 0.39
C GLU A 95 -7.64 -41.91 0.69
N MET A 96 -6.35 -41.96 1.04
CA MET A 96 -5.53 -40.76 1.23
C MET A 96 -5.41 -39.92 -0.04
N ARG A 97 -5.29 -40.57 -1.20
CA ARG A 97 -5.24 -39.87 -2.48
C ARG A 97 -6.55 -39.12 -2.75
N GLY A 98 -7.68 -39.73 -2.39
CA GLY A 98 -8.99 -39.08 -2.40
C GLY A 98 -9.05 -37.87 -1.47
N GLU A 99 -8.51 -37.99 -0.26
CA GLU A 99 -8.52 -36.91 0.74
C GLU A 99 -7.62 -35.73 0.33
N ILE A 100 -6.41 -36.01 -0.18
CA ILE A 100 -5.50 -35.00 -0.74
C ILE A 100 -6.16 -34.25 -1.90
N ASN A 101 -6.81 -34.97 -2.83
CA ASN A 101 -7.51 -34.37 -3.96
C ASN A 101 -8.69 -33.49 -3.51
N LYS A 102 -9.40 -33.90 -2.45
CA LYS A 102 -10.47 -33.09 -1.85
C LYS A 102 -9.92 -31.79 -1.26
N ARG A 103 -8.82 -31.86 -0.49
CA ARG A 103 -8.16 -30.67 0.09
C ARG A 103 -7.58 -29.74 -0.97
N LEU A 104 -7.02 -30.29 -2.05
CA LEU A 104 -6.59 -29.52 -3.22
C LEU A 104 -7.76 -28.75 -3.86
N ARG A 105 -8.93 -29.38 -3.97
CA ARG A 105 -10.13 -28.73 -4.50
C ARG A 105 -10.61 -27.57 -3.62
N ASP A 106 -10.62 -27.76 -2.29
CA ASP A 106 -10.95 -26.70 -1.33
C ASP A 106 -10.00 -25.49 -1.48
N LEU A 107 -8.70 -25.77 -1.69
CA LEU A 107 -7.67 -24.76 -1.95
C LEU A 107 -7.92 -23.99 -3.25
N TYR A 108 -8.32 -24.68 -4.33
CA TYR A 108 -8.67 -24.04 -5.59
C TYR A 108 -9.89 -23.13 -5.46
N GLU A 109 -10.95 -23.58 -4.80
CA GLU A 109 -12.16 -22.78 -4.60
C GLU A 109 -11.87 -21.51 -3.79
N MET A 110 -11.03 -21.63 -2.75
CA MET A 110 -10.60 -20.49 -1.94
C MET A 110 -9.73 -19.51 -2.75
N LYS A 111 -8.82 -19.99 -3.61
CA LYS A 111 -8.05 -19.14 -4.54
C LYS A 111 -8.99 -18.28 -5.38
N TYR A 112 -10.05 -18.86 -5.94
CA TYR A 112 -11.00 -18.11 -6.77
C TYR A 112 -11.80 -17.09 -5.96
N LYS A 113 -12.26 -17.44 -4.77
CA LYS A 113 -12.94 -16.49 -3.86
C LYS A 113 -12.03 -15.31 -3.48
N VAL A 114 -10.74 -15.57 -3.23
CA VAL A 114 -9.77 -14.50 -2.95
C VAL A 114 -9.52 -13.64 -4.19
N MET A 115 -9.43 -14.23 -5.39
CA MET A 115 -9.32 -13.47 -6.63
C MET A 115 -10.54 -12.58 -6.89
N GLU A 116 -11.74 -13.09 -6.63
CA GLU A 116 -13.00 -12.33 -6.75
C GLU A 116 -13.06 -11.18 -5.73
N MET A 117 -12.65 -11.42 -4.48
CA MET A 117 -12.59 -10.40 -3.42
C MET A 117 -11.49 -9.35 -3.66
N ALA A 118 -10.40 -9.72 -4.31
CA ALA A 118 -9.28 -8.81 -4.59
C ALA A 118 -9.58 -7.82 -5.73
N GLY A 119 -10.58 -8.10 -6.59
CA GLY A 119 -10.87 -7.31 -7.79
C GLY A 119 -9.76 -7.37 -8.84
N ASP A 120 -9.93 -6.64 -9.95
CA ASP A 120 -8.92 -6.52 -11.01
C ASP A 120 -7.69 -5.74 -10.51
N PHE A 121 -6.74 -6.45 -9.91
CA PHE A 121 -5.41 -5.92 -9.65
C PHE A 121 -4.64 -5.79 -10.98
N HIS A 122 -4.85 -4.68 -11.69
CA HIS A 122 -3.91 -4.19 -12.68
C HIS A 122 -2.68 -3.64 -11.93
N GLY A 123 -1.85 -4.55 -11.41
CA GLY A 123 -0.50 -4.20 -10.98
C GLY A 123 0.24 -3.69 -12.20
N ASN A 124 0.46 -2.38 -12.27
CA ASN A 124 1.14 -1.74 -13.38
C ASN A 124 2.58 -2.28 -13.44
N THR A 125 2.82 -3.33 -14.22
CA THR A 125 4.13 -3.95 -14.47
C THR A 125 4.97 -3.10 -15.42
N GLU A 126 5.12 -1.81 -15.12
CA GLU A 126 6.03 -0.94 -15.83
C GLU A 126 6.75 -0.04 -14.84
N THR A 127 7.83 -0.53 -14.21
CA THR A 127 9.07 0.25 -14.16
C THR A 127 10.28 -0.62 -13.84
N HIS A 128 11.38 -0.32 -14.55
CA HIS A 128 12.76 -0.80 -14.42
C HIS A 128 13.17 -1.95 -15.34
N ARG A 129 13.30 -1.63 -16.64
CA ARG A 129 14.45 -2.12 -17.41
C ARG A 129 15.66 -1.24 -17.07
N LYS A 130 16.78 -1.89 -16.75
CA LYS A 130 18.12 -1.30 -16.61
C LYS A 130 18.60 -0.74 -17.95
#